data_AF-A0A6L5B8E8-F1
#
_entry.id   AF-A0A6L5B8E8-F1
#
_cell.length_a   1.000
_cell.length_b   1.000
_cell.length_c   1.000
_cell.angle_alpha   90.00
_cell.angle_beta   90.00
_cell.angle_gamma   90.00
#
_symmetry.space_group_name_H-M   'P 1'
#
loop_
_entity.id
_entity.type
_entity.pdbx_description
1 polymer ?
#
loop_
_entity_poly.entity_id
_entity_poly.type
_entity_poly.pdbx_seq_one_letter_code
_entity_poly.pdbx_strand_id
1 'polypeptide(L)'
;VEGAGRGAIARENLKAGDIALEIPVTVIISEEAVHKSDMFPILEKFEGITSETMLLLWSMKEKHNRDSNFKFYFDALPAVFNTGLSFGVDALLELDGTLLLEEIVQAKEHLRSQYDELFPALYHDHPDIFPPDLYTWEHFLWACELWYSNSMKVVFPDERFQTCLVPVAGFLNHS
;
A
#
# COMPACT_ATOMS: atom_id res chain seq x y z
N VAL A 1 -17.01 -12.28 -6.84
CA VAL A 1 -17.98 -11.59 -5.95
C VAL A 1 -18.51 -10.43 -6.76
N GLU A 2 -19.82 -10.41 -7.02
CA GLU A 2 -20.40 -9.41 -7.95
C GLU A 2 -20.20 -8.00 -7.39
N GLY A 3 -19.68 -7.07 -8.21
CA GLY A 3 -19.49 -5.66 -7.85
C GLY A 3 -18.23 -5.30 -7.03
N ALA A 4 -17.57 -6.24 -6.33
CA ALA A 4 -16.45 -5.94 -5.42
C ALA A 4 -15.05 -6.34 -5.93
N GLY A 5 -14.92 -6.69 -7.22
CA GLY A 5 -13.66 -7.17 -7.79
C GLY A 5 -13.32 -8.59 -7.32
N ARG A 6 -12.14 -8.77 -6.70
CA ARG A 6 -11.68 -10.08 -6.22
C ARG A 6 -12.24 -10.38 -4.83
N GLY A 7 -12.33 -11.67 -4.50
CA GLY A 7 -12.89 -12.13 -3.24
C GLY A 7 -12.76 -13.64 -3.10
N ALA A 8 -12.91 -14.14 -1.88
CA ALA A 8 -12.99 -15.58 -1.64
C ALA A 8 -14.44 -16.07 -1.68
N ILE A 9 -14.63 -17.30 -2.13
CA ILE A 9 -15.90 -18.02 -2.12
C ILE A 9 -15.62 -19.39 -1.50
N ALA A 10 -16.40 -19.79 -0.51
CA ALA A 10 -16.29 -21.10 0.10
C ALA A 10 -16.63 -22.19 -0.94
N ARG A 11 -15.76 -23.19 -1.08
CA ARG A 11 -16.00 -24.34 -1.97
C ARG A 11 -16.84 -25.43 -1.31
N GLU A 12 -16.94 -25.38 0.00
CA GLU A 12 -17.71 -26.29 0.85
C GLU A 12 -18.26 -25.52 2.06
N ASN A 13 -19.12 -26.16 2.85
CA ASN A 13 -19.71 -25.52 4.02
C ASN A 13 -18.65 -25.30 5.11
N LEU A 14 -18.42 -24.04 5.49
CA LEU A 14 -17.60 -23.65 6.64
C LEU A 14 -18.50 -23.38 7.85
N LYS A 15 -18.08 -23.84 9.03
CA LYS A 15 -18.74 -23.57 10.31
C LYS A 15 -18.01 -22.46 11.05
N ALA A 16 -18.72 -21.82 11.98
CA ALA A 16 -18.11 -20.86 12.88
C ALA A 16 -16.98 -21.52 13.68
N GLY A 17 -15.79 -20.93 13.64
CA GLY A 17 -14.57 -21.45 14.28
C GLY A 17 -13.68 -22.28 13.35
N ASP A 18 -14.12 -22.62 12.13
CA ASP A 18 -13.26 -23.31 11.16
C ASP A 18 -12.15 -22.38 10.66
N ILE A 19 -10.97 -22.96 10.40
CA ILE A 19 -9.86 -22.23 9.79
C ILE A 19 -10.13 -22.10 8.29
N ALA A 20 -10.39 -20.86 7.85
CA ALA A 20 -10.62 -20.58 6.43
C ALA A 20 -9.32 -20.43 5.62
N LEU A 21 -8.23 -20.00 6.25
CA LEU A 21 -6.93 -19.75 5.60
C LEU A 21 -5.79 -19.83 6.62
N GLU A 22 -4.66 -20.42 6.21
CA GLU A 22 -3.38 -20.37 6.92
C GLU A 22 -2.35 -19.71 6.00
N ILE A 23 -1.56 -18.77 6.55
CA ILE A 23 -0.64 -17.94 5.75
C ILE A 23 0.77 -18.06 6.34
N PRO A 24 1.75 -18.53 5.57
CA PRO A 24 3.14 -18.53 6.00
C PRO A 24 3.63 -17.10 6.27
N VAL A 25 4.32 -16.87 7.39
CA VAL A 25 4.91 -15.56 7.71
C VAL A 25 5.83 -15.06 6.59
N THR A 26 6.49 -15.97 5.89
CA THR A 26 7.42 -15.65 4.78
C THR A 26 6.77 -14.98 3.57
N VAL A 27 5.44 -15.04 3.43
CA VAL A 27 4.72 -14.34 2.34
C VAL A 27 4.14 -13.00 2.79
N ILE A 28 4.19 -12.68 4.08
CA ILE A 28 3.70 -11.40 4.61
C ILE A 28 4.71 -10.30 4.25
N ILE A 29 4.20 -9.20 3.70
CA ILE A 29 5.00 -8.01 3.41
C ILE A 29 4.89 -7.09 4.62
N SER A 30 6.01 -6.92 5.32
CA SER A 30 6.17 -6.03 6.46
C SER A 30 7.39 -5.13 6.26
N GLU A 31 7.73 -4.31 7.25
CA GLU A 31 8.94 -3.47 7.27
C GLU A 31 10.24 -4.27 6.97
N GLU A 32 10.26 -5.58 7.25
CA GLU A 32 11.37 -6.45 6.90
C GLU A 32 11.69 -6.46 5.39
N ALA A 33 10.68 -6.24 4.53
CA ALA A 33 10.88 -6.11 3.10
C ALA A 33 11.74 -4.89 2.73
N VAL A 34 11.55 -3.77 3.45
CA VAL A 34 12.37 -2.57 3.29
C VAL A 34 13.78 -2.85 3.80
N HIS A 35 13.94 -3.40 5.01
CA HIS A 35 15.26 -3.68 5.61
C HIS A 35 16.17 -4.56 4.76
N LYS A 36 15.58 -5.46 3.95
CA LYS A 36 16.31 -6.34 3.03
C LYS A 36 16.61 -5.70 1.66
N SER A 37 16.07 -4.52 1.39
CA SER A 37 16.23 -3.81 0.12
C SER A 37 17.45 -2.89 0.11
N ASP A 38 17.87 -2.51 -1.09
CA ASP A 38 18.89 -1.50 -1.34
C ASP A 38 18.47 -0.07 -0.89
N MET A 39 17.18 0.13 -0.60
CA MET A 39 16.61 1.41 -0.19
C MET A 39 16.88 1.73 1.29
N PHE A 40 16.94 0.70 2.15
CA PHE A 40 16.99 0.92 3.60
C PHE A 40 18.20 1.75 4.09
N PRO A 41 19.44 1.50 3.64
CA PRO A 41 20.61 2.29 4.08
C PRO A 41 20.57 3.76 3.67
N ILE A 42 19.67 4.12 2.76
CA ILE A 42 19.41 5.50 2.32
C ILE A 42 18.29 6.07 3.17
N LEU A 43 17.15 5.39 3.21
CA LEU A 43 15.95 5.84 3.91
C LEU A 43 16.18 5.99 5.42
N GLU A 44 16.95 5.11 6.07
CA GLU A 44 17.22 5.20 7.52
C GLU A 44 17.92 6.50 7.94
N LYS A 45 18.54 7.22 6.99
CA LYS A 45 19.25 8.48 7.24
C LYS A 45 18.35 9.71 7.06
N PHE A 46 17.16 9.54 6.48
CA PHE A 46 16.21 10.64 6.34
C PHE A 46 15.54 10.91 7.68
N GLU A 47 15.79 12.10 8.24
CA GLU A 47 15.18 12.50 9.50
C GLU A 47 13.65 12.56 9.36
N GLY A 48 12.93 11.92 10.28
CA GLY A 48 11.47 11.97 10.32
C GLY A 48 10.74 11.01 9.37
N ILE A 49 11.45 10.22 8.55
CA ILE A 49 10.78 9.21 7.72
C ILE A 49 10.23 8.08 8.61
N THR A 50 8.98 7.67 8.35
CA THR A 50 8.34 6.59 9.08
C THR A 50 8.47 5.26 8.34
N SER A 51 8.35 4.15 9.07
CA SER A 51 8.32 2.79 8.49
C SER A 51 7.18 2.65 7.47
N GLU A 52 6.04 3.29 7.71
CA GLU A 52 4.93 3.35 6.75
C GLU A 52 5.38 4.02 5.45
N THR A 53 5.99 5.20 5.52
CA THR A 53 6.50 5.91 4.33
C THR A 53 7.53 5.08 3.59
N MET A 54 8.45 4.41 4.30
CA MET A 54 9.42 3.51 3.66
C MET A 54 8.73 2.36 2.90
N LEU A 55 7.65 1.80 3.46
CA LEU A 55 6.87 0.75 2.82
C LEU A 55 6.12 1.24 1.57
N LEU A 56 5.62 2.49 1.58
CA LEU A 56 5.05 3.12 0.40
C LEU A 56 6.08 3.18 -0.73
N LEU A 57 7.26 3.73 -0.43
CA LEU A 57 8.37 3.87 -1.39
C LEU A 57 8.81 2.52 -1.94
N TRP A 58 9.00 1.53 -1.06
CA TRP A 58 9.36 0.18 -1.47
C TRP A 58 8.30 -0.42 -2.39
N SER A 59 7.01 -0.23 -2.09
CA SER A 59 5.91 -0.77 -2.89
C SER A 59 5.85 -0.16 -4.29
N MET A 60 6.20 1.13 -4.43
CA MET A 60 6.28 1.79 -5.72
C MET A 60 7.31 1.10 -6.63
N LYS A 61 8.53 0.87 -6.15
CA LYS A 61 9.58 0.16 -6.91
C LYS A 61 9.23 -1.31 -7.14
N GLU A 62 8.80 -2.01 -6.08
CA GLU A 62 8.59 -3.46 -6.12
C GLU A 62 7.45 -3.86 -7.07
N LYS A 63 6.43 -3.02 -7.24
CA LYS A 63 5.36 -3.21 -8.23
C LYS A 63 5.89 -3.45 -9.65
N HIS A 64 7.01 -2.82 -10.01
CA HIS A 64 7.61 -2.90 -11.34
C HIS A 64 8.76 -3.92 -11.42
N ASN A 65 9.15 -4.51 -10.29
CA ASN A 65 10.22 -5.49 -10.21
C ASN A 65 9.76 -6.86 -10.71
N ARG A 66 10.24 -7.26 -11.90
CA ARG A 66 9.88 -8.54 -12.53
C ARG A 66 10.45 -9.76 -11.81
N ASP A 67 11.49 -9.57 -11.00
CA ASP A 67 12.15 -10.63 -10.25
C ASP A 67 11.69 -10.64 -8.77
N SER A 68 10.67 -9.84 -8.43
CA SER A 68 10.08 -9.80 -7.09
C SER A 68 9.48 -11.14 -6.68
N ASN A 69 9.76 -11.56 -5.44
CA ASN A 69 9.06 -12.69 -4.81
C ASN A 69 7.55 -12.41 -4.64
N PHE A 70 7.16 -11.13 -4.65
CA PHE A 70 5.78 -10.66 -4.51
C PHE A 70 5.14 -10.28 -5.85
N LYS A 71 5.79 -10.57 -6.99
CA LYS A 71 5.30 -10.22 -8.31
C LYS A 71 3.84 -10.62 -8.51
N PHE A 72 3.46 -11.86 -8.19
CA PHE A 72 2.08 -12.33 -8.38
C PHE A 72 1.07 -11.60 -7.50
N TYR A 73 1.49 -11.13 -6.32
CA TYR A 73 0.65 -10.30 -5.47
C TYR A 73 0.45 -8.92 -6.10
N PHE A 74 1.53 -8.28 -6.57
CA PHE A 74 1.45 -6.96 -7.22
C PHE A 74 0.69 -6.98 -8.56
N ASP A 75 0.86 -8.02 -9.38
CA ASP A 75 0.07 -8.25 -10.59
C ASP A 75 -1.42 -8.48 -10.27
N ALA A 76 -1.71 -8.92 -9.06
CA ALA A 76 -3.06 -9.23 -8.62
C ALA A 76 -3.82 -8.01 -8.07
N LEU A 77 -3.12 -6.94 -7.72
CA LEU A 77 -3.72 -5.70 -7.22
C LEU A 77 -4.44 -4.93 -8.34
N PRO A 78 -5.44 -4.09 -7.99
CA PRO A 78 -6.05 -3.22 -8.97
C PRO A 78 -5.04 -2.19 -9.49
N ALA A 79 -5.19 -1.82 -10.76
CA ALA A 79 -4.38 -0.75 -11.35
C ALA A 79 -4.72 0.62 -10.75
N VAL A 80 -5.96 0.81 -10.32
CA VAL A 80 -6.49 2.05 -9.72
C VAL A 80 -7.38 1.66 -8.53
N PHE A 81 -7.21 2.34 -7.40
CA PHE A 81 -8.10 2.21 -6.26
C PHE A 81 -9.24 3.23 -6.36
N ASN A 82 -10.39 2.89 -5.77
CA ASN A 82 -11.56 3.77 -5.77
C ASN A 82 -11.74 4.43 -4.40
N THR A 83 -10.65 4.94 -3.81
CA THR A 83 -10.74 5.72 -2.57
C THR A 83 -11.03 7.19 -2.90
N GLY A 84 -11.43 7.97 -1.89
CA GLY A 84 -11.63 9.42 -2.04
C GLY A 84 -10.40 10.15 -2.57
N LEU A 85 -9.20 9.62 -2.36
CA LEU A 85 -7.95 10.20 -2.85
C LEU A 85 -7.89 10.21 -4.40
N SER A 86 -8.43 9.18 -5.03
CA SER A 86 -8.49 9.00 -6.48
C SER A 86 -9.81 9.47 -7.12
N PHE A 87 -10.69 10.14 -6.38
CA PHE A 87 -11.90 10.71 -6.96
C PHE A 87 -11.58 11.77 -8.01
N GLY A 88 -12.25 11.64 -9.16
CA GLY A 88 -12.29 12.66 -10.19
C GLY A 88 -13.14 13.85 -9.79
N VAL A 89 -13.04 14.93 -10.55
CA VAL A 89 -13.73 16.20 -10.27
C VAL A 89 -15.24 16.01 -10.12
N ASP A 90 -15.88 15.23 -11.00
CA ASP A 90 -17.32 14.99 -10.94
C ASP A 90 -17.74 14.33 -9.62
N ALA A 91 -16.98 13.33 -9.15
CA ALA A 91 -17.27 12.66 -7.89
C ALA A 91 -17.04 13.57 -6.67
N LEU A 92 -16.07 14.49 -6.74
CA LEU A 92 -15.84 15.48 -5.68
C LEU A 92 -16.96 16.54 -5.63
N LEU A 93 -17.52 16.93 -6.79
CA LEU A 93 -18.65 17.86 -6.85
C LEU A 93 -19.91 17.29 -6.19
N GLU A 94 -20.14 15.98 -6.31
CA GLU A 94 -21.24 15.30 -5.61
C GLU A 94 -21.09 15.31 -4.08
N LEU A 95 -19.89 15.61 -3.57
CA LEU A 95 -19.59 15.73 -2.14
C LEU A 95 -19.62 17.18 -1.64
N ASP A 96 -20.01 18.15 -2.47
CA ASP A 96 -20.03 19.56 -2.10
C ASP A 96 -20.90 19.81 -0.85
N GLY A 97 -20.37 20.62 0.06
CA GLY A 97 -20.97 20.90 1.37
C GLY A 97 -20.92 19.75 2.39
N THR A 98 -20.23 18.63 2.11
CA THR A 98 -20.01 17.55 3.07
C THR A 98 -18.65 17.67 3.78
N LEU A 99 -18.58 17.22 5.04
CA LEU A 99 -17.30 17.10 5.76
C LEU A 99 -16.32 16.16 5.04
N LEU A 100 -16.84 15.14 4.36
CA LEU A 100 -16.02 14.17 3.63
C LEU A 100 -15.20 14.85 2.51
N LEU A 101 -15.76 15.85 1.82
CA LEU A 101 -15.00 16.61 0.82
C LEU A 101 -13.81 17.33 1.46
N GLU A 102 -14.02 17.99 2.60
CA GLU A 102 -12.96 18.69 3.32
C GLU A 102 -11.86 17.71 3.77
N GLU A 103 -12.23 16.55 4.30
CA GLU A 103 -11.29 15.50 4.72
C GLU A 103 -10.47 14.96 3.53
N ILE A 104 -11.10 14.71 2.39
CA ILE A 104 -10.42 14.25 1.17
C ILE A 104 -9.42 15.30 0.68
N VAL A 105 -9.81 16.58 0.64
CA VAL A 105 -8.94 17.68 0.20
C VAL A 105 -7.73 17.79 1.12
N GLN A 106 -7.95 17.82 2.44
CA GLN A 106 -6.86 17.88 3.42
C GLN A 106 -5.92 16.68 3.32
N ALA A 107 -6.45 15.47 3.15
CA ALA A 107 -5.64 14.27 2.97
C ALA A 107 -4.78 14.35 1.69
N LYS A 108 -5.33 14.83 0.57
CA LYS A 108 -4.59 15.01 -0.69
C LYS A 108 -3.49 16.08 -0.57
N GLU A 109 -3.77 17.21 0.08
CA GLU A 109 -2.77 18.26 0.34
C GLU A 109 -1.64 17.76 1.25
N HIS A 110 -1.98 16.99 2.28
CA HIS A 110 -1.00 16.39 3.18
C HIS A 110 -0.08 15.41 2.44
N LEU A 111 -0.66 14.50 1.65
CA LEU A 111 0.11 13.55 0.83
C LEU A 111 0.96 14.28 -0.22
N ARG A 112 0.43 15.35 -0.83
CA ARG A 112 1.19 16.15 -1.80
C ARG A 112 2.40 16.81 -1.15
N SER A 113 2.24 17.38 0.04
CA SER A 113 3.34 17.97 0.80
C SER A 113 4.42 16.93 1.13
N GLN A 114 4.03 15.74 1.58
CA GLN A 114 4.99 14.66 1.83
C GLN A 114 5.76 14.25 0.55
N TYR A 115 5.06 14.14 -0.58
CA TYR A 115 5.68 13.83 -1.87
C TYR A 115 6.71 14.90 -2.26
N ASP A 116 6.32 16.17 -2.22
CA ASP A 116 7.17 17.28 -2.64
C ASP A 116 8.39 17.48 -1.70
N GLU A 117 8.31 17.03 -0.45
CA GLU A 117 9.43 17.04 0.51
C GLU A 117 10.43 15.88 0.27
N LEU A 118 9.93 14.67 0.05
CA LEU A 118 10.75 13.46 -0.02
C LEU A 118 11.43 13.27 -1.38
N PHE A 119 10.66 13.33 -2.46
CA PHE A 119 11.12 12.84 -3.75
C PHE A 119 12.25 13.66 -4.38
N PRO A 120 12.21 15.01 -4.36
CA PRO A 120 13.31 15.80 -4.88
C PRO A 120 14.67 15.45 -4.27
N ALA A 121 14.73 15.14 -2.97
CA ALA A 121 15.96 14.73 -2.31
C ALA A 121 16.38 13.30 -2.71
N LEU A 122 15.43 12.36 -2.68
CA LEU A 122 15.72 10.95 -2.96
C LEU A 122 16.29 10.71 -4.36
N TYR A 123 15.67 11.27 -5.41
CA TYR A 123 16.16 11.02 -6.78
C TYR A 123 17.38 11.88 -7.13
N HIS A 124 17.60 13.03 -6.49
CA HIS A 124 18.79 13.86 -6.74
C HIS A 124 20.05 13.17 -6.22
N ASP A 125 19.98 12.62 -5.00
CA ASP A 125 21.12 12.01 -4.33
C ASP A 125 21.31 10.53 -4.72
N HIS A 126 20.21 9.82 -5.06
CA HIS A 126 20.21 8.38 -5.31
C HIS A 126 19.34 7.97 -6.53
N PRO A 127 19.57 8.53 -7.74
CA PRO A 127 18.75 8.25 -8.93
C PRO A 127 18.79 6.79 -9.40
N ASP A 128 19.82 6.03 -9.01
CA ASP A 128 19.95 4.59 -9.29
C ASP A 128 18.99 3.73 -8.47
N ILE A 129 18.67 4.16 -7.25
CA ILE A 129 17.73 3.47 -6.35
C ILE A 129 16.32 4.06 -6.47
N PHE A 130 16.22 5.37 -6.72
CA PHE A 130 14.98 6.13 -6.83
C PHE A 130 14.79 6.76 -8.22
N PRO A 131 14.66 5.95 -9.29
CA PRO A 131 14.52 6.47 -10.65
C PRO A 131 13.20 7.24 -10.84
N PRO A 132 13.22 8.49 -11.37
CA PRO A 132 12.04 9.38 -11.39
C PRO A 132 10.79 8.81 -12.08
N ASP A 133 10.94 7.89 -13.03
CA ASP A 133 9.83 7.24 -13.74
C ASP A 133 9.06 6.24 -12.87
N LEU A 134 9.68 5.69 -11.82
CA LEU A 134 9.01 4.83 -10.85
C LEU A 134 8.42 5.62 -9.69
N TYR A 135 8.91 6.83 -9.44
CA TYR A 135 8.53 7.65 -8.28
C TYR A 135 7.75 8.90 -8.67
N THR A 136 6.68 8.70 -9.44
CA THR A 136 5.74 9.75 -9.82
C THR A 136 4.68 9.97 -8.74
N TRP A 137 3.97 11.10 -8.82
CA TRP A 137 2.84 11.39 -7.94
C TRP A 137 1.74 10.32 -8.01
N GLU A 138 1.45 9.82 -9.21
CA GLU A 138 0.46 8.78 -9.44
C GLU A 138 0.84 7.47 -8.78
N HIS A 139 2.12 7.07 -8.85
CA HIS A 139 2.60 5.87 -8.18
C HIS A 139 2.62 6.02 -6.67
N PHE A 140 2.93 7.21 -6.16
CA PHE A 140 2.91 7.50 -4.73
C PHE A 140 1.47 7.40 -4.19
N LEU A 141 0.52 8.04 -4.87
CA LEU A 141 -0.89 7.95 -4.49
C LEU A 141 -1.41 6.52 -4.55
N TRP A 142 -1.04 5.76 -5.59
CA TRP A 142 -1.37 4.33 -5.71
C TRP A 142 -0.82 3.52 -4.53
N ALA A 143 0.41 3.78 -4.10
CA ALA A 143 1.00 3.11 -2.94
C ALA A 143 0.27 3.48 -1.64
N CYS A 144 -0.06 4.76 -1.42
CA CYS A 144 -0.86 5.18 -0.27
C CYS A 144 -2.20 4.43 -0.23
N GLU A 145 -2.93 4.42 -1.34
CA GLU A 145 -4.23 3.75 -1.42
C GLU A 145 -4.14 2.23 -1.24
N LEU A 146 -3.08 1.59 -1.73
CA LEU A 146 -2.80 0.18 -1.47
C LEU A 146 -2.70 -0.08 0.04
N TRP A 147 -1.86 0.66 0.73
CA TRP A 147 -1.65 0.43 2.17
C TRP A 147 -2.87 0.81 2.99
N TYR A 148 -3.60 1.87 2.63
CA TYR A 148 -4.83 2.26 3.33
C TYR A 148 -5.97 1.25 3.12
N SER A 149 -6.03 0.59 1.95
CA SER A 149 -7.13 -0.31 1.61
C SER A 149 -6.86 -1.78 1.94
N ASN A 150 -5.59 -2.21 1.92
CA ASN A 150 -5.24 -3.63 1.97
C ASN A 150 -4.31 -4.01 3.13
N SER A 151 -3.80 -3.04 3.91
CA SER A 151 -2.97 -3.39 5.06
C SER A 151 -3.78 -3.93 6.22
N MET A 152 -3.13 -4.78 7.02
CA MET A 152 -3.70 -5.41 8.20
C MET A 152 -2.68 -5.32 9.32
N LYS A 153 -3.15 -5.13 10.54
CA LYS A 153 -2.32 -5.23 11.74
C LYS A 153 -2.16 -6.69 12.13
N VAL A 154 -0.92 -7.18 12.10
CA VAL A 154 -0.58 -8.58 12.37
C VAL A 154 0.24 -8.66 13.66
N VAL A 155 -0.14 -9.60 14.53
CA VAL A 155 0.69 -10.01 15.68
C VAL A 155 1.53 -11.20 15.23
N PHE A 156 2.85 -11.03 15.25
CA PHE A 156 3.81 -12.08 14.88
C PHE A 156 4.07 -13.02 16.06
N PRO A 157 4.64 -14.23 15.81
CA PRO A 157 4.97 -15.18 16.88
C PRO A 157 5.94 -14.65 17.95
N ASP A 158 6.71 -13.62 17.62
CA ASP A 158 7.62 -12.91 18.53
C ASP A 158 6.95 -11.72 19.24
N GLU A 159 5.61 -11.67 19.24
CA GLU A 159 4.76 -10.64 19.83
C GLU A 159 4.89 -9.25 19.20
N ARG A 160 5.66 -9.10 18.12
CA ARG A 160 5.69 -7.83 17.37
C ARG A 160 4.35 -7.57 16.70
N PHE A 161 3.97 -6.30 16.69
CA PHE A 161 2.75 -5.82 16.08
C PHE A 161 3.10 -4.88 14.92
N GLN A 162 2.77 -5.28 13.70
CA GLN A 162 3.15 -4.50 12.51
C GLN A 162 1.96 -4.36 11.55
N THR A 163 1.93 -3.23 10.85
CA THR A 163 1.07 -3.02 9.69
C THR A 163 1.70 -3.72 8.50
N CYS A 164 0.98 -4.66 7.89
CA CYS A 164 1.50 -5.53 6.85
C CYS A 164 0.53 -5.61 5.67
N LEU A 165 1.05 -5.86 4.47
CA LEU A 165 0.23 -6.45 3.40
C LEU A 165 0.30 -7.96 3.54
N VAL A 166 -0.87 -8.60 3.58
CA VAL A 166 -0.98 -10.04 3.74
C VAL A 166 -1.55 -10.62 2.44
N PRO A 167 -0.70 -11.11 1.51
CA PRO A 167 -1.18 -11.72 0.27
C PRO A 167 -2.25 -12.79 0.54
N VAL A 168 -3.19 -12.92 -0.38
CA VAL A 168 -4.41 -13.75 -0.26
C VAL A 168 -5.43 -13.20 0.75
N ALA A 169 -5.06 -12.98 2.02
CA ALA A 169 -5.99 -12.43 3.02
C ALA A 169 -6.46 -11.01 2.67
N GLY A 170 -5.58 -10.17 2.13
CA GLY A 170 -5.91 -8.81 1.70
C GLY A 170 -6.90 -8.74 0.52
N PHE A 171 -7.32 -9.88 -0.05
CA PHE A 171 -8.40 -9.97 -1.05
C PHE A 171 -9.74 -10.41 -0.45
N LEU A 172 -9.84 -10.65 0.85
CA LEU A 172 -11.12 -10.92 1.51
C LEU A 172 -11.90 -9.62 1.65
N ASN A 173 -13.12 -9.59 1.11
CA ASN A 173 -13.98 -8.40 1.17
C ASN A 173 -14.61 -8.23 2.56
N HIS A 174 -14.88 -6.98 2.93
CA HIS A 174 -15.71 -6.64 4.09
C HIS A 174 -17.20 -6.88 3.78
N SER A 175 -18.00 -7.21 4.80
CA SER A 175 -19.45 -7.46 4.70
C SER A 175 -20.20 -6.86 5.87
#